data_AF-A0A316C4N9-F1
#
_entry.id   AF-A0A316C4N9-F1
#
_cell.length_a   1.000
_cell.length_b   1.000
_cell.length_c   1.000
_cell.angle_alpha   90.00
_cell.angle_beta   90.00
_cell.angle_gamma   90.00
#
_symmetry.space_group_name_H-M   'P 1'
#
loop_
_entity.id
_entity.type
_entity.pdbx_description
1 polymer ?
#
loop_
_entity_poly.entity_id
_entity_poly.type
_entity_poly.pdbx_seq_one_letter_code
_entity_poly.pdbx_strand_id
1 'polypeptide(L)'
;MPGDVPVIVASDYVRAWPQLIASYVDAPFTALGTDGFGRSDTRTALRVFFEVDRHQIVLAALSALVKAGTLPRETTAEAIARYGIASAAPAPWTV
;
A
#
# COMPACT_ATOMS: atom_id res chain seq x y z
N MET A 1 11.50 -13.26 -9.55
CA MET A 1 12.06 -12.11 -10.33
C MET A 1 13.16 -11.51 -9.48
N PRO A 2 14.43 -11.61 -9.89
CA PRO A 2 15.53 -10.97 -9.17
C PRO A 2 15.60 -9.48 -9.49
N GLY A 3 15.81 -8.64 -8.48
CA GLY A 3 16.20 -7.24 -8.68
C GLY A 3 15.93 -6.33 -7.49
N ASP A 4 16.63 -5.21 -7.45
CA ASP A 4 16.51 -4.20 -6.38
C ASP A 4 15.29 -3.27 -6.56
N VAL A 5 14.50 -3.48 -7.60
CA VAL A 5 13.31 -2.67 -7.91
C VAL A 5 12.15 -3.13 -7.02
N PRO A 6 11.55 -2.24 -6.21
CA PRO A 6 10.43 -2.62 -5.35
C PRO A 6 9.21 -3.13 -6.13
N VAL A 7 8.60 -4.20 -5.62
CA VAL A 7 7.36 -4.80 -6.11
C VAL A 7 6.22 -4.46 -5.15
N ILE A 8 5.20 -3.77 -5.68
CA ILE A 8 3.98 -3.44 -4.94
C ILE A 8 2.84 -4.30 -5.46
N VAL A 9 2.18 -5.04 -4.57
CA VAL A 9 1.03 -5.89 -4.91
C VAL A 9 -0.19 -5.38 -4.17
N ALA A 10 -1.28 -5.11 -4.87
CA ALA A 10 -2.56 -4.75 -4.28
C ALA A 10 -3.60 -5.82 -4.59
N SER A 11 -4.34 -6.25 -3.58
CA SER A 11 -5.42 -7.24 -3.71
C SER A 11 -6.71 -6.73 -3.09
N ASP A 12 -7.86 -7.18 -3.63
CA ASP A 12 -9.16 -7.00 -2.98
C ASP A 12 -9.37 -8.04 -1.84
N TYR A 13 -8.35 -8.84 -1.52
CA TYR A 13 -8.26 -9.74 -0.35
C TYR A 13 -7.28 -9.20 0.70
N VAL A 14 -7.28 -9.80 1.89
CA VAL A 14 -6.31 -9.51 2.96
C VAL A 14 -4.86 -9.69 2.49
N ARG A 15 -3.93 -8.90 3.05
CA ARG A 15 -2.50 -8.90 2.69
C ARG A 15 -1.84 -10.28 2.76
N ALA A 16 -2.33 -11.17 3.61
CA ALA A 16 -1.84 -12.55 3.71
C ALA A 16 -1.94 -13.31 2.37
N TRP A 17 -2.91 -12.99 1.51
CA TRP A 17 -3.08 -13.64 0.22
C TRP A 17 -1.92 -13.37 -0.75
N PRO A 18 -1.63 -12.12 -1.16
CA PRO A 18 -0.45 -11.84 -1.98
C PRO A 18 0.87 -12.18 -1.28
N GLN A 19 0.91 -12.23 0.06
CA GLN A 19 2.12 -12.62 0.79
C GLN A 19 2.54 -14.08 0.54
N LEU A 20 1.62 -14.96 0.09
CA LEU A 20 1.92 -16.37 -0.22
C LEU A 20 2.99 -16.54 -1.30
N ILE A 21 3.14 -15.56 -2.20
CA ILE A 21 4.14 -15.62 -3.27
C ILE A 21 5.44 -14.87 -2.94
N ALA A 22 5.52 -14.18 -1.81
CA ALA A 22 6.62 -13.27 -1.51
C ALA A 22 7.99 -13.98 -1.44
N SER A 23 8.04 -15.22 -0.95
CA SER A 23 9.27 -16.02 -0.89
C SER A 23 9.82 -16.40 -2.27
N TYR A 24 9.02 -16.30 -3.33
CA TYR A 24 9.42 -16.55 -4.71
C TYR A 24 9.82 -15.26 -5.47
N VAL A 25 9.74 -14.11 -4.79
CA VAL A 25 10.11 -12.80 -5.33
C VAL A 25 11.38 -12.32 -4.64
N ASP A 26 12.47 -12.27 -5.40
CA ASP A 26 13.78 -11.82 -4.94
C ASP A 26 13.93 -10.30 -5.18
N ALA A 27 13.07 -9.54 -4.52
CA ALA A 27 12.98 -8.08 -4.58
C ALA A 27 12.25 -7.53 -3.34
N PRO A 28 12.41 -6.24 -2.98
CA PRO A 28 11.59 -5.62 -1.93
C PRO A 28 10.11 -5.76 -2.26
N PHE A 29 9.33 -6.40 -1.38
CA PHE A 29 7.94 -6.76 -1.63
C PHE A 29 7.01 -6.07 -0.63
N THR A 30 6.01 -5.34 -1.11
CA THR A 30 4.98 -4.70 -0.27
C THR A 30 3.59 -5.13 -0.74
N ALA A 31 2.84 -5.76 0.16
CA ALA A 31 1.45 -6.14 -0.07
C ALA A 31 0.47 -5.12 0.54
N LEU A 32 -0.48 -4.67 -0.27
CA LEU A 32 -1.69 -3.96 0.15
C LEU A 32 -2.88 -4.92 0.04
N GLY A 33 -3.78 -4.84 1.01
CA GLY A 33 -4.91 -5.76 1.10
C GLY A 33 -6.00 -5.24 2.02
N THR A 34 -7.15 -5.87 1.95
CA THR A 34 -8.39 -5.47 2.62
C THR A 34 -8.53 -6.10 4.01
N ASP A 35 -7.50 -5.95 4.84
CA ASP A 35 -7.47 -6.48 6.21
C ASP A 35 -8.52 -5.80 7.08
N GLY A 36 -9.38 -6.58 7.74
CA GLY A 36 -10.43 -6.08 8.62
C GLY A 36 -11.82 -6.56 8.22
N PHE A 37 -12.85 -6.07 8.92
CA PHE A 37 -14.23 -6.40 8.60
C PHE A 37 -14.77 -5.52 7.47
N GLY A 38 -15.66 -6.10 6.66
CA GLY A 38 -16.38 -5.38 5.62
C GLY A 38 -17.37 -4.38 6.19
N ARG A 39 -17.70 -3.36 5.39
CA ARG A 39 -18.75 -2.38 5.70
C ARG A 39 -19.52 -2.00 4.43
N SER A 40 -20.73 -1.48 4.60
CA SER A 40 -21.56 -1.00 3.49
C SER A 40 -21.14 0.40 3.07
N ASP A 41 -20.63 0.54 1.84
CA ASP A 41 -20.28 1.81 1.24
C ASP A 41 -20.09 1.62 -0.28
N THR A 42 -19.79 2.69 -1.01
CA THR A 42 -19.40 2.64 -2.43
C THR A 42 -18.04 1.95 -2.61
N ARG A 43 -17.80 1.35 -3.78
CA ARG A 43 -16.49 0.74 -4.11
C ARG A 43 -15.33 1.71 -3.94
N THR A 44 -15.50 2.96 -4.36
CA THR A 44 -14.45 3.99 -4.23
C THR A 44 -14.11 4.26 -2.77
N ALA A 45 -15.13 4.48 -1.93
CA ALA A 45 -14.93 4.74 -0.52
C ALA A 45 -14.32 3.53 0.22
N LEU A 46 -14.74 2.31 -0.12
CA LEU A 46 -14.15 1.10 0.45
C LEU A 46 -12.67 0.92 0.08
N ARG A 47 -12.28 1.23 -1.16
CA ARG A 47 -10.87 1.12 -1.57
C ARG A 47 -9.98 2.15 -0.88
N VAL A 48 -10.50 3.34 -0.61
CA VAL A 48 -9.82 4.36 0.20
C VAL A 48 -9.70 3.88 1.64
N PHE A 49 -10.81 3.37 2.21
CA PHE A 49 -10.84 2.84 3.58
C PHE A 49 -9.84 1.70 3.80
N PHE A 50 -9.87 0.68 2.94
CA PHE A 50 -8.94 -0.46 3.03
C PHE A 50 -7.52 -0.15 2.54
N GLU A 51 -7.24 1.09 2.15
CA GLU A 51 -5.91 1.53 1.71
C GLU A 51 -5.38 0.78 0.46
N VAL A 52 -6.28 0.40 -0.47
CA VAL A 52 -5.97 -0.35 -1.71
C VAL A 52 -6.32 0.43 -3.00
N ASP A 53 -6.53 1.72 -2.89
CA ASP A 53 -6.79 2.61 -4.01
C ASP A 53 -5.49 3.00 -4.75
N ARG A 54 -5.62 3.72 -5.87
CA ARG A 54 -4.48 4.15 -6.68
C ARG A 54 -3.50 5.05 -5.92
N HIS A 55 -3.99 5.87 -4.99
CA HIS A 55 -3.15 6.82 -4.26
C HIS A 55 -2.30 6.09 -3.23
N GLN A 56 -2.86 5.07 -2.59
CA GLN A 56 -2.14 4.20 -1.66
C GLN A 56 -1.10 3.33 -2.36
N ILE A 57 -1.39 2.83 -3.58
CA ILE A 57 -0.40 2.14 -4.41
C ILE A 57 0.79 3.05 -4.73
N VAL A 58 0.54 4.32 -5.11
CA VAL A 58 1.61 5.30 -5.35
C VAL A 58 2.41 5.57 -4.08
N LEU A 59 1.74 5.78 -2.94
CA LEU A 59 2.42 6.04 -1.67
C LEU A 59 3.28 4.85 -1.24
N ALA A 60 2.82 3.61 -1.43
CA ALA A 60 3.58 2.39 -1.15
C ALA A 60 4.83 2.29 -2.02
N ALA A 61 4.72 2.56 -3.33
CA ALA A 61 5.86 2.60 -4.23
C ALA A 61 6.90 3.65 -3.83
N LEU A 62 6.45 4.89 -3.58
CA LEU A 62 7.34 5.98 -3.16
C LEU A 62 8.01 5.67 -1.82
N SER A 63 7.27 5.12 -0.86
CA SER A 63 7.81 4.72 0.45
C SER A 63 8.87 3.64 0.32
N ALA A 64 8.67 2.66 -0.57
CA ALA A 64 9.66 1.61 -0.83
C ALA A 64 10.93 2.17 -1.47
N LEU A 65 10.81 3.10 -2.41
CA LEU A 65 11.96 3.77 -3.04
C LEU A 65 12.72 4.67 -2.06
N VAL A 66 12.02 5.38 -1.18
CA VAL A 66 12.64 6.15 -0.08
C VAL A 66 13.38 5.23 0.88
N LYS A 67 12.80 4.09 1.25
CA LYS A 67 13.45 3.09 2.11
C LYS A 67 14.71 2.50 1.47
N ALA A 68 14.72 2.38 0.14
CA ALA A 68 15.90 1.96 -0.63
C ALA A 68 16.96 3.07 -0.80
N GLY A 69 16.67 4.31 -0.38
CA GLY A 69 17.57 5.46 -0.54
C GLY A 69 17.59 6.06 -1.94
N THR A 70 16.70 5.62 -2.83
CA THR A 70 16.61 6.08 -4.23
C THR A 70 15.87 7.42 -4.36
N LEU A 71 15.01 7.74 -3.39
CA LEU A 71 14.24 8.99 -3.36
C LEU A 71 14.39 9.72 -2.03
N PRO A 72 14.28 11.07 -2.02
CA PRO A 72 14.22 11.87 -0.80
C PRO A 72 12.97 11.56 0.03
N ARG A 73 13.07 11.70 1.36
CA ARG A 73 11.93 11.41 2.27
C ARG A 73 10.76 12.36 2.05
N GLU A 74 11.01 13.55 1.52
CA GLU A 74 10.04 14.59 1.24
C GLU A 74 9.02 14.13 0.19
N THR A 75 9.41 13.24 -0.72
CA THR A 75 8.53 12.76 -1.80
C THR A 75 7.28 12.04 -1.28
N THR A 76 7.37 11.31 -0.16
CA THR A 76 6.18 10.67 0.43
C THR A 76 5.27 11.69 1.11
N ALA A 77 5.85 12.71 1.77
CA ALA A 77 5.08 13.79 2.38
C ALA A 77 4.33 14.63 1.32
N GLU A 78 4.98 14.93 0.20
CA GLU A 78 4.36 15.60 -0.94
C GLU A 78 3.21 14.77 -1.53
N ALA A 79 3.37 13.46 -1.67
CA ALA A 79 2.32 12.58 -2.18
C ALA A 79 1.11 12.52 -1.23
N ILE A 80 1.35 12.42 0.09
CA ILE A 80 0.30 12.45 1.10
C ILE A 80 -0.51 13.76 1.01
N ALA A 81 0.17 14.90 0.93
CA ALA A 81 -0.47 16.20 0.81
C ALA A 81 -1.22 16.36 -0.52
N ARG A 82 -0.59 15.98 -1.65
CA ARG A 82 -1.16 16.10 -2.99
C ARG A 82 -2.42 15.27 -3.19
N TYR A 83 -2.47 14.08 -2.58
CA TYR A 83 -3.59 13.14 -2.75
C TYR A 83 -4.58 13.17 -1.60
N GLY A 84 -4.35 13.97 -0.56
CA GLY A 84 -5.23 14.06 0.61
C GLY A 84 -5.32 12.74 1.39
N ILE A 85 -4.21 12.00 1.48
CA ILE A 85 -4.19 10.71 2.18
C ILE A 85 -4.27 10.95 3.70
N ALA A 86 -5.24 10.30 4.35
CA ALA A 86 -5.45 10.42 5.79
C ALA A 86 -4.45 9.57 6.59
N SER A 87 -3.22 10.05 6.76
CA SER A 87 -2.14 9.31 7.44
C SER A 87 -2.36 9.03 8.93
N ALA A 88 -3.31 9.72 9.57
CA ALA A 88 -3.69 9.53 10.97
C ALA A 88 -4.97 8.70 11.15
N ALA A 89 -5.53 8.14 10.06
CA ALA A 89 -6.69 7.26 10.17
C ALA A 89 -6.31 5.98 10.93
N PRO A 90 -7.24 5.41 11.73
CA PRO A 90 -7.01 4.11 12.35
C PRO A 90 -6.90 3.04 11.26
N ALA A 91 -6.08 2.02 11.54
CA ALA A 91 -5.93 0.91 10.61
C ALA A 91 -7.27 0.18 10.41
N PRO A 92 -7.61 -0.27 9.19
CA PRO A 92 -8.94 -0.85 8.89
C PRO A 92 -9.30 -2.10 9.71
N TRP A 93 -8.32 -2.81 10.26
CA TRP A 93 -8.51 -3.98 11.14
C TRP A 93 -8.61 -3.64 12.63
N THR A 94 -8.58 -2.36 13.00
CA THR A 94 -8.72 -1.88 14.39
C THR A 94 -10.06 -1.24 14.70
N VAL A 95 -10.93 -1.14 13.69
CA VAL A 95 -12.24 -0.48 13.75
C VAL A 95 -13.38 -1.46 13.52
#